data_AF-A0A3M3QW88-F1
#
_entry.id   AF-A0A3M3QW88-F1
#
_cell.length_a   1.000
_cell.length_b   1.000
_cell.length_c   1.000
_cell.angle_alpha   90.00
_cell.angle_beta   90.00
_cell.angle_gamma   90.00
#
_symmetry.space_group_name_H-M   'P 1'
#
loop_
_entity.id
_entity.type
_entity.pdbx_description
1 polymer ?
#
loop_
_entity_poly.entity_id
_entity_poly.type
_entity_poly.pdbx_seq_one_letter_code
_entity_poly.pdbx_strand_id
1 'polypeptide(L)'
;MTESVLDYMTRLGRAAREASRVIGRASTAQKNRALLATASALDAARDELSAANALDLANGQANGLKPAMLERLALTPARIDSMIVGLRQVASLADPVGA
;
A
#
# COMPACT_ATOMS: atom_id res chain seq x y z
N MET A 1 24.32 -5.36 -16.69
CA MET A 1 24.35 -6.49 -15.74
C MET A 1 23.08 -6.42 -14.93
N THR A 2 22.18 -7.39 -15.08
CA THR A 2 20.95 -7.51 -14.29
C THR A 2 21.30 -8.05 -12.91
N GLU A 3 20.89 -7.35 -11.85
CA GLU A 3 20.97 -7.82 -10.45
C GLU A 3 20.30 -9.21 -10.34
N SER A 4 20.92 -10.16 -9.62
CA SER A 4 20.27 -11.46 -9.41
C SER A 4 19.08 -11.32 -8.46
N VAL A 5 18.10 -12.22 -8.54
CA VAL A 5 16.95 -12.21 -7.61
C VAL A 5 17.43 -12.33 -6.16
N LEU A 6 18.46 -13.14 -5.91
CA LEU A 6 19.04 -13.31 -4.58
C LEU A 6 19.64 -12.00 -4.05
N ASP A 7 20.39 -11.29 -4.89
CA ASP A 7 21.02 -10.01 -4.52
C ASP A 7 19.97 -8.94 -4.26
N TYR A 8 18.97 -8.83 -5.16
CA TYR A 8 17.85 -7.91 -5.01
C TYR A 8 17.10 -8.14 -3.69
N MET A 9 16.73 -9.39 -3.42
CA MET A 9 15.98 -9.75 -2.21
C MET A 9 16.81 -9.53 -0.95
N THR A 10 18.12 -9.82 -1.00
CA THR A 10 19.03 -9.57 0.13
C THR A 10 19.14 -8.07 0.42
N ARG A 11 19.28 -7.24 -0.63
CA ARG A 11 19.35 -5.78 -0.50
C ARG A 11 18.05 -5.21 0.04
N LEU A 12 16.90 -5.63 -0.50
CA LEU A 12 15.57 -5.21 -0.04
C LEU A 12 15.36 -5.56 1.44
N GLY A 13 15.73 -6.78 1.85
CA GLY A 13 15.62 -7.21 3.25
C GLY A 13 16.50 -6.40 4.20
N ARG A 14 17.73 -6.04 3.79
CA ARG A 14 18.60 -5.16 4.57
C ARG A 14 18.00 -3.77 4.75
N ALA A 15 17.48 -3.18 3.67
CA ALA A 15 16.81 -1.88 3.72
C ALA A 15 15.56 -1.90 4.62
N ALA A 16 14.73 -2.95 4.51
CA ALA A 16 13.55 -3.12 5.38
C ALA A 16 13.93 -3.24 6.85
N ARG A 17 15.02 -3.97 7.18
CA ARG A 17 15.53 -4.11 8.56
C ARG A 17 16.07 -2.79 9.12
N GLU A 18 16.63 -1.94 8.27
CA GLU A 18 17.07 -0.61 8.69
C GLU A 18 15.86 0.31 8.95
N ALA A 19 14.91 0.36 8.03
CA ALA A 19 13.69 1.15 8.16
C ALA A 19 12.84 0.75 9.36
N SER A 20 12.79 -0.55 9.71
CA SER A 20 12.01 -1.03 10.85
C SER A 20 12.48 -0.45 12.19
N ARG A 21 13.79 -0.17 12.34
CA ARG A 21 14.33 0.49 13.54
C ARG A 21 13.88 1.93 13.66
N VAL A 22 13.72 2.62 12.53
CA VAL A 22 13.21 4.00 12.48
C VAL A 22 11.73 4.02 12.84
N ILE A 23 10.92 3.16 12.20
CA ILE A 23 9.48 3.04 12.49
C ILE A 23 9.23 2.61 13.93
N GLY A 24 10.03 1.67 14.47
CA GLY A 24 9.90 1.19 15.85
C GLY A 24 10.17 2.27 16.91
N ARG A 25 10.83 3.38 16.56
CA ARG A 25 11.07 4.54 17.44
C ARG A 25 10.17 5.74 17.14
N ALA A 26 9.36 5.66 16.08
CA ALA A 26 8.47 6.76 15.70
C ALA A 26 7.35 6.90 16.73
N SER A 27 7.09 8.15 17.13
CA SER A 27 5.96 8.46 18.01
C SER A 27 4.62 8.10 17.36
N THR A 28 3.60 7.83 18.18
CA THR A 28 2.21 7.66 17.73
C THR A 28 1.78 8.81 16.81
N ALA A 29 2.12 10.06 17.17
CA ALA A 29 1.79 11.24 16.37
C ALA A 29 2.43 11.22 14.96
N GLN A 30 3.68 10.78 14.84
CA GLN A 30 4.35 10.65 13.53
C GLN A 30 3.72 9.53 12.70
N LYS A 31 3.44 8.37 13.31
CA LYS A 31 2.78 7.24 12.63
C LYS A 31 1.39 7.63 12.13
N ASN A 32 0.59 8.28 12.98
CA ASN A 32 -0.75 8.73 12.61
C ASN A 32 -0.72 9.81 11.51
N ARG A 33 0.24 10.74 11.57
CA ARG A 33 0.43 11.73 10.50
C ARG A 33 0.72 11.05 9.16
N ALA A 34 1.56 10.02 9.14
CA ALA A 34 1.85 9.27 7.93
C ALA A 34 0.59 8.58 7.37
N LEU A 35 -0.21 7.92 8.21
CA LEU A 35 -1.46 7.27 7.80
C LEU A 35 -2.47 8.28 7.20
N LEU A 36 -2.63 9.44 7.83
CA LEU A 36 -3.54 10.49 7.36
C LEU A 36 -3.05 11.16 6.08
N ALA A 37 -1.73 11.34 5.93
CA ALA A 37 -1.12 11.84 4.71
C ALA A 37 -1.33 10.84 3.54
N THR A 38 -1.13 9.54 3.79
CA THR A 38 -1.42 8.49 2.80
C THR A 38 -2.88 8.49 2.39
N ALA A 39 -3.81 8.63 3.35
CA ALA A 39 -5.24 8.72 3.04
C ALA A 39 -5.57 9.91 2.13
N SER A 40 -4.94 11.06 2.37
CA SER A 40 -5.10 12.26 1.54
C SER A 40 -4.47 12.10 0.16
N ALA A 41 -3.32 11.44 0.07
CA ALA A 41 -2.66 11.16 -1.21
C ALA A 41 -3.48 10.19 -2.07
N LEU A 42 -4.07 9.15 -1.49
CA LEU A 42 -4.97 8.24 -2.21
C LEU A 42 -6.20 8.98 -2.76
N ASP A 43 -6.76 9.90 -1.97
CA ASP A 43 -7.93 10.70 -2.37
C ASP A 43 -7.59 11.64 -3.54
N ALA A 44 -6.43 12.28 -3.49
CA ALA A 44 -5.95 13.17 -4.54
C ALA A 44 -5.54 12.43 -5.83
N ALA A 45 -5.12 11.16 -5.73
CA ALA A 45 -4.62 10.36 -6.84
C ALA A 45 -5.65 9.37 -7.40
N ARG A 46 -6.95 9.52 -7.11
CA ARG A 46 -8.01 8.58 -7.52
C ARG A 46 -7.98 8.25 -9.01
N ASP A 47 -7.92 9.28 -9.84
CA ASP A 47 -7.97 9.11 -11.30
C ASP A 47 -6.72 8.39 -11.82
N GLU A 48 -5.55 8.71 -11.26
CA GLU A 48 -4.28 8.03 -11.58
C GLU A 48 -4.32 6.55 -11.18
N LEU A 49 -4.82 6.25 -9.98
CA LEU A 49 -4.96 4.88 -9.47
C LEU A 49 -5.94 4.06 -10.32
N SER A 50 -7.09 4.64 -10.69
CA SER A 50 -8.07 3.98 -11.55
C SER A 50 -7.54 3.74 -12.96
N ALA A 51 -6.81 4.71 -13.53
CA ALA A 51 -6.17 4.55 -14.84
C ALA A 51 -5.10 3.46 -14.83
N ALA A 52 -4.24 3.44 -13.81
CA ALA A 52 -3.21 2.41 -13.65
C ALA A 52 -3.84 1.00 -13.46
N ASN A 53 -4.85 0.89 -12.61
CA ASN A 53 -5.51 -0.39 -12.38
C ASN A 53 -6.28 -0.91 -13.60
N ALA A 54 -6.79 -0.03 -14.47
CA ALA A 54 -7.39 -0.44 -15.73
C ALA A 54 -6.39 -1.17 -16.64
N LEU A 55 -5.12 -0.73 -16.65
CA LEU A 55 -4.04 -1.43 -17.36
C LEU A 55 -3.77 -2.81 -16.73
N ASP A 56 -3.74 -2.90 -15.40
CA ASP A 56 -3.56 -4.16 -14.69
C ASP A 56 -4.70 -5.15 -14.95
N LEU A 57 -5.95 -4.67 -15.02
CA LEU A 57 -7.12 -5.49 -15.34
C LEU A 57 -7.06 -6.01 -16.78
N ALA A 58 -6.68 -5.16 -17.74
CA ALA A 58 -6.49 -5.56 -19.13
C ALA A 58 -5.38 -6.62 -19.26
N ASN A 59 -4.24 -6.40 -18.60
CA ASN A 59 -3.14 -7.36 -18.56
C ASN A 59 -3.54 -8.66 -17.88
N GLY A 60 -4.27 -8.58 -16.77
CA GLY A 60 -4.78 -9.73 -16.04
C GLY A 60 -5.73 -10.58 -16.90
N GLN A 61 -6.65 -9.93 -17.61
CA GLN A 61 -7.57 -10.60 -18.53
C GLN A 61 -6.82 -11.26 -19.70
N ALA A 62 -5.85 -10.56 -20.30
CA ALA A 62 -5.03 -11.08 -21.38
C ALA A 62 -4.19 -12.29 -20.95
N ASN A 63 -3.72 -12.32 -19.69
CA ASN A 63 -2.98 -13.43 -19.10
C ASN A 63 -3.88 -14.55 -18.53
N GLY A 64 -5.19 -14.50 -18.78
CA GLY A 64 -6.11 -15.58 -18.41
C GLY A 64 -6.51 -15.61 -16.94
N LEU A 65 -6.44 -14.48 -16.22
CA LEU A 65 -6.99 -14.40 -14.87
C LEU A 65 -8.49 -14.71 -14.87
N LYS A 66 -8.92 -15.50 -13.89
CA LYS A 66 -10.33 -15.86 -13.72
C LYS A 66 -11.15 -14.63 -13.29
N PRO A 67 -12.46 -14.55 -13.59
CA PRO A 67 -13.30 -13.40 -13.22
C PRO A 67 -13.24 -13.03 -11.73
N ALA A 68 -13.21 -14.02 -10.83
CA ALA A 68 -13.10 -13.77 -9.39
C ALA A 68 -11.75 -13.14 -8.99
N MET A 69 -10.67 -13.40 -9.74
CA MET A 69 -9.37 -12.76 -9.50
C MET A 69 -9.34 -11.33 -10.04
N LEU A 70 -9.98 -11.07 -11.18
CA LEU A 70 -10.14 -9.72 -11.72
C LEU A 70 -10.99 -8.85 -10.81
N GLU A 71 -12.08 -9.39 -10.24
CA GLU A 71 -12.90 -8.68 -9.26
C GLU A 71 -12.07 -8.30 -8.03
N ARG A 72 -11.20 -9.19 -7.54
CA ARG A 72 -10.27 -8.88 -6.44
C ARG A 72 -9.21 -7.84 -6.84
N LEU A 73 -8.74 -7.85 -8.08
CA LEU A 73 -7.75 -6.91 -8.59
C LEU A 73 -8.32 -5.50 -8.82
N ALA A 74 -9.61 -5.39 -9.10
CA ALA A 74 -10.25 -4.13 -9.43
C ALA A 74 -10.20 -3.11 -8.27
N LEU A 75 -9.80 -1.88 -8.58
CA LEU A 75 -9.88 -0.70 -7.71
C LEU A 75 -11.06 0.16 -8.15
N THR A 76 -12.23 -0.15 -7.58
CA THR A 76 -13.44 0.68 -7.75
C THR A 76 -13.38 1.92 -6.85
N PRO A 77 -14.16 2.98 -7.14
CA PRO A 77 -14.26 4.14 -6.25
C PRO A 77 -14.56 3.76 -4.80
N ALA A 78 -15.50 2.84 -4.60
CA ALA A 78 -15.87 2.34 -3.27
C ALA A 78 -14.72 1.60 -2.55
N ARG A 79 -13.84 0.92 -3.29
CA ARG A 79 -12.64 0.27 -2.71
C ARG A 79 -11.61 1.30 -2.29
N ILE A 80 -11.39 2.35 -3.07
CA ILE A 80 -10.51 3.46 -2.69
C ILE A 80 -11.07 4.18 -1.46
N ASP A 81 -12.39 4.43 -1.41
CA ASP A 81 -13.05 4.99 -0.22
C ASP A 81 -12.82 4.12 1.02
N SER A 82 -12.97 2.80 0.87
CA SER A 82 -12.73 1.84 1.95
C SER A 82 -11.27 1.85 2.43
N MET A 83 -10.30 1.99 1.51
CA MET A 83 -8.87 2.13 1.86
C MET A 83 -8.62 3.40 2.68
N ILE A 84 -9.19 4.53 2.25
CA ILE A 84 -9.06 5.83 2.94
C ILE A 84 -9.70 5.76 4.33
N VAL A 85 -10.90 5.18 4.44
CA VAL A 85 -11.58 4.96 5.73
C VAL A 85 -10.74 4.06 6.63
N GLY A 86 -10.21 2.95 6.12
CA GLY A 86 -9.36 2.03 6.88
C GLY A 86 -8.11 2.72 7.45
N LEU A 87 -7.43 3.56 6.65
CA LEU A 87 -6.27 4.34 7.12
C LEU A 87 -6.65 5.29 8.26
N ARG A 88 -7.77 6.01 8.15
CA ARG A 88 -8.27 6.92 9.19
C ARG A 88 -8.68 6.17 10.45
N GLN A 89 -9.31 4.99 10.31
CA GLN A 89 -9.68 4.13 11.43
C GLN A 89 -8.43 3.67 12.18
N VAL A 90 -7.43 3.12 11.49
CA VAL A 90 -6.19 2.67 12.13
C VAL A 90 -5.48 3.82 12.85
N ALA A 91 -5.44 5.02 12.26
CA ALA A 91 -4.86 6.20 12.88
C ALA A 91 -5.60 6.66 14.15
N SER A 92 -6.85 6.27 14.34
CA SER A 92 -7.66 6.59 15.53
C SER A 92 -7.51 5.58 16.67
N LEU A 93 -6.96 4.39 16.40
CA LEU A 93 -6.78 3.36 17.41
C LEU A 93 -5.65 3.72 18.39
N ALA A 94 -5.74 3.17 19.60
CA ALA A 94 -4.63 3.25 20.55
C ALA A 94 -3.41 2.54 19.96
N ASP A 95 -2.24 3.16 20.14
CA ASP A 95 -0.98 2.61 19.65
C ASP A 95 -0.60 1.36 20.46
N PRO A 96 -0.41 0.19 19.83
CA PRO A 96 -0.05 -1.03 20.55
C PRO A 96 1.44 -1.09 20.91
N VAL A 97 2.26 -0.14 20.43
CA VAL A 97 3.71 -0.16 20.61
C VAL A 97 4.11 0.80 21.73
N GLY A 98 4.56 0.24 22.86
CA GLY A 98 5.18 0.99 23.96
C GLY A 98 4.17 1.72 24.84
N ALA A 99 3.70 1.03 25.89
CA ALA A 99 3.21 1.65 27.12
C ALA A 99 4.36 1.74 28.12
#